data_AF-A0A8J7YM76-F1
#
_entry.id   AF-A0A8J7YM76-F1
#
_cell.length_a   1.000
_cell.length_b   1.000
_cell.length_c   1.000
_cell.angle_alpha   90.00
_cell.angle_beta   90.00
_cell.angle_gamma   90.00
#
_symmetry.space_group_name_H-M   'P 1'
#
loop_
_entity.id
_entity.type
_entity.pdbx_description
1 polymer ?
#
loop_
_entity_poly.entity_id
_entity_poly.type
_entity_poly.pdbx_seq_one_letter_code
_entity_poly.pdbx_strand_id
1 'polypeptide(L)'
;NRYYWRPAFTCQVGQREETDEDNWETVELINRLSSSQVDGRPFEFTVTPMQNVPLGHIKSRDFHNVGLSKSQLAVYYASYRHLAKMAMRNSAKAGTGSFLTRAGTGLLIPFGGWLMLKGIERMCRKMGLDVEKVKRHGIALERGSRSMVPSRI
;
A
#
# COMPACT_ATOMS: atom_id res chain seq x y z
N ASN A 1 15.04 -12.54 -10.64
CA ASN A 1 14.42 -11.24 -10.94
C ASN A 1 14.90 -10.86 -12.33
N ARG A 2 14.09 -11.05 -13.39
CA ARG A 2 14.57 -10.95 -14.79
C ARG A 2 15.23 -9.61 -15.13
N TYR A 3 14.83 -8.54 -14.46
CA TYR A 3 15.27 -7.19 -14.80
C TYR A 3 15.93 -6.40 -13.66
N TYR A 4 16.15 -6.99 -12.48
CA TYR A 4 16.76 -6.36 -11.28
C TYR A 4 16.09 -5.08 -10.73
N TRP A 5 15.23 -4.39 -11.49
CA TRP A 5 14.50 -3.19 -11.06
C TRP A 5 13.18 -3.55 -10.37
N ARG A 6 12.73 -2.62 -9.51
CA ARG A 6 11.41 -2.62 -8.90
C ARG A 6 10.80 -1.24 -9.11
N PRO A 7 9.60 -1.11 -9.71
CA PRO A 7 8.96 0.17 -9.86
C PRO A 7 8.66 0.80 -8.50
N ALA A 8 8.87 2.11 -8.41
CA ALA A 8 8.59 2.91 -7.23
C ALA A 8 7.66 4.06 -7.63
N PHE A 9 6.51 4.11 -6.99
CA PHE A 9 5.50 5.14 -7.20
C PHE A 9 5.48 6.07 -5.99
N THR A 10 5.36 7.37 -6.25
CA THR A 10 5.02 8.35 -5.23
C THR A 10 3.62 8.83 -5.54
N CYS A 11 2.73 8.78 -4.54
CA CYS A 11 1.36 9.24 -4.67
C CYS A 11 1.18 10.46 -3.76
N GLN A 12 0.95 11.62 -4.35
CA GLN A 12 0.77 12.85 -3.61
C GLN A 12 -0.73 13.16 -3.49
N VAL A 13 -1.23 13.21 -2.27
CA VAL A 13 -2.64 13.49 -1.96
C VAL A 13 -2.83 14.91 -1.42
N GLY A 14 -4.03 15.47 -1.56
CA GLY A 14 -4.34 16.84 -1.13
C GLY A 14 -4.05 17.90 -2.18
N GLN A 15 -4.20 17.57 -3.46
CA GLN A 15 -4.19 18.58 -4.51
C GLN A 15 -5.47 19.44 -4.43
N ARG A 16 -5.39 20.68 -4.91
CA ARG A 16 -6.50 21.65 -4.83
C ARG A 16 -7.78 21.18 -5.51
N GLU A 17 -7.64 20.44 -6.60
CA GLU A 17 -8.75 19.94 -7.43
C GLU A 17 -9.00 18.44 -7.22
N GLU A 18 -8.33 17.82 -6.25
CA GLU A 18 -8.50 16.41 -5.93
C GLU A 18 -9.88 16.15 -5.31
N THR A 19 -10.61 15.20 -5.87
CA THR A 19 -11.90 14.74 -5.36
C THR A 19 -11.74 13.51 -4.45
N ASP A 20 -12.83 13.16 -3.75
CA ASP A 20 -12.85 11.91 -2.98
C ASP A 20 -12.79 10.70 -3.92
N GLU A 21 -13.41 10.79 -5.08
CA GLU A 21 -13.43 9.78 -6.13
C GLU A 21 -12.01 9.48 -6.65
N ASP A 22 -11.22 10.51 -6.97
CA ASP A 22 -9.82 10.35 -7.43
C ASP A 22 -8.97 9.54 -6.43
N ASN A 23 -9.17 9.82 -5.14
CA ASN A 23 -8.51 9.09 -4.05
C ASN A 23 -8.97 7.62 -4.00
N TRP A 24 -10.25 7.34 -4.20
CA TRP A 24 -10.77 5.97 -4.24
C TRP A 24 -10.31 5.20 -5.49
N GLU A 25 -10.25 5.85 -6.65
CA GLU A 25 -9.65 5.27 -7.87
C GLU A 25 -8.17 4.92 -7.66
N THR A 26 -7.44 5.78 -6.95
CA THR A 26 -6.06 5.52 -6.55
C THR A 26 -5.95 4.31 -5.62
N VAL A 27 -6.87 4.17 -4.64
CA VAL A 27 -6.97 2.98 -3.78
C VAL A 27 -7.22 1.72 -4.60
N GLU A 28 -8.15 1.78 -5.56
CA GLU A 28 -8.44 0.67 -6.47
C GLU A 28 -7.19 0.29 -7.26
N LEU A 29 -6.49 1.25 -7.86
CA LEU A 29 -5.25 1.00 -8.61
C LEU A 29 -4.20 0.30 -7.75
N ILE A 30 -3.93 0.82 -6.54
CA ILE A 30 -2.99 0.20 -5.60
C ILE A 30 -3.42 -1.24 -5.27
N ASN A 31 -4.69 -1.45 -4.99
CA ASN A 31 -5.22 -2.78 -4.66
C ASN A 31 -5.07 -3.76 -5.82
N ARG A 32 -5.43 -3.34 -7.04
CA ARG A 32 -5.33 -4.16 -8.26
C ARG A 32 -3.88 -4.50 -8.58
N LEU A 33 -2.98 -3.53 -8.54
CA LEU A 33 -1.55 -3.77 -8.72
C LEU A 33 -1.01 -4.72 -7.64
N SER A 34 -1.43 -4.55 -6.38
CA SER A 34 -1.03 -5.37 -5.24
C SER A 34 -1.51 -6.83 -5.34
N SER A 35 -2.62 -7.10 -6.06
CA SER A 35 -3.11 -8.44 -6.37
C SER A 35 -2.64 -9.00 -7.72
N SER A 36 -2.02 -8.18 -8.57
CA SER A 36 -1.59 -8.59 -9.90
C SER A 36 -0.34 -9.49 -9.88
N GLN A 37 -0.11 -10.17 -11.00
CA GLN A 37 1.05 -11.06 -11.20
C GLN A 37 1.70 -10.75 -12.55
N VAL A 38 3.03 -10.89 -12.61
CA VAL A 38 3.84 -10.76 -13.83
C VAL A 38 4.78 -11.96 -13.87
N ASP A 39 4.85 -12.69 -14.99
CA ASP A 39 5.67 -13.90 -15.14
C ASP A 39 5.46 -14.94 -14.02
N GLY A 40 4.21 -15.18 -13.61
CA GLY A 40 3.87 -16.17 -12.58
C GLY A 40 4.30 -15.81 -11.15
N ARG A 41 4.83 -14.61 -10.91
CA ARG A 41 5.14 -14.07 -9.58
C ARG A 41 4.25 -12.87 -9.28
N PRO A 42 3.93 -12.61 -8.01
CA PRO A 42 3.24 -11.38 -7.64
C PRO A 42 4.01 -10.13 -8.12
N PHE A 43 3.28 -9.14 -8.63
CA PHE A 43 3.89 -7.87 -9.01
C PHE A 43 4.49 -7.18 -7.77
N GLU A 44 5.73 -6.74 -7.89
CA GLU A 44 6.46 -6.07 -6.81
C GLU A 44 6.66 -4.62 -7.18
N PHE A 45 6.22 -3.73 -6.30
CA PHE A 45 6.42 -2.29 -6.43
C PHE A 45 6.49 -1.67 -5.04
N THR A 46 6.96 -0.43 -4.96
CA THR A 46 6.79 0.40 -3.77
C THR A 46 5.83 1.53 -4.10
N VAL A 47 5.01 1.93 -3.13
CA VAL A 47 4.16 3.11 -3.25
C VAL A 47 4.29 3.93 -1.98
N THR A 48 4.71 5.17 -2.11
CA THR A 48 4.91 6.11 -1.00
C THR A 48 3.84 7.20 -1.08
N PRO A 49 2.89 7.24 -0.13
CA PRO A 49 1.92 8.32 -0.05
C PRO A 49 2.58 9.55 0.58
N MET A 50 2.33 10.73 0.01
CA MET A 50 2.83 12.02 0.49
C MET A 50 1.69 13.03 0.54
N GLN A 51 1.66 13.87 1.56
CA GLN A 51 0.68 14.93 1.69
C GLN A 51 1.20 16.17 0.97
N ASN A 52 0.37 16.75 0.13
CA ASN A 52 0.63 18.04 -0.47
C ASN A 52 0.44 19.14 0.58
N VAL A 53 1.53 19.64 1.13
CA VAL A 53 1.49 20.78 2.06
C VAL A 53 1.87 22.05 1.31
N PRO A 54 0.98 23.06 1.19
CA PRO A 54 1.31 24.28 0.49
C PRO A 54 2.49 25.01 1.15
N LEU A 55 3.42 25.53 0.36
CA LEU A 55 4.64 26.21 0.86
C LEU A 55 4.35 27.34 1.86
N GLY A 56 3.20 28.01 1.75
CA GLY A 56 2.76 29.05 2.67
C GLY A 56 2.47 28.54 4.10
N HIS A 57 1.99 27.30 4.23
CA HIS A 57 1.74 26.65 5.52
C HIS A 57 3.01 26.08 6.16
N ILE A 58 4.09 25.88 5.39
CA ILE A 58 5.38 25.43 5.92
C ILE A 58 6.06 26.52 6.78
N LYS A 59 5.76 27.79 6.49
CA LYS A 59 6.35 28.95 7.19
C LYS A 59 5.56 29.41 8.42
N SER A 60 4.35 28.90 8.64
CA SER A 60 3.53 29.25 9.81
C SER A 60 3.57 28.16 10.88
N ARG A 61 3.34 28.55 12.15
CA ARG A 61 3.20 27.63 13.30
C ARG A 61 1.98 26.68 13.19
N ASP A 62 1.15 26.83 12.15
CA ASP A 62 -0.09 26.09 11.93
C ASP A 62 0.08 24.78 11.13
N PHE A 63 1.33 24.35 10.90
CA PHE A 63 1.65 23.08 10.23
C PHE A 63 0.93 21.86 10.85
N HIS A 64 0.58 21.95 12.14
CA HIS A 64 -0.14 20.90 12.88
C HIS A 64 -1.61 20.68 12.43
N ASN A 65 -2.21 21.57 11.64
CA ASN A 65 -3.63 21.51 11.28
C ASN A 65 -3.94 20.97 9.88
N VAL A 66 -2.95 20.53 9.10
CA VAL A 66 -3.21 19.92 7.78
C VAL A 66 -3.61 18.46 7.97
N GLY A 67 -4.85 18.24 8.41
CA GLY A 67 -5.43 16.91 8.55
C GLY A 67 -5.69 16.26 7.19
N LEU A 68 -5.57 14.93 7.13
CA LEU A 68 -5.99 14.15 5.95
C LEU A 68 -7.51 13.97 5.97
N SER A 69 -8.15 14.14 4.82
CA SER A 69 -9.54 13.67 4.64
C SER A 69 -9.59 12.14 4.76
N LYS A 70 -10.82 11.58 4.87
CA LYS A 70 -10.98 10.12 4.92
C LYS A 70 -10.54 9.44 3.63
N SER A 71 -10.80 10.04 2.48
CA SER A 71 -10.41 9.52 1.16
C SER A 71 -8.88 9.53 0.99
N GLN A 72 -8.21 10.61 1.39
CA GLN A 72 -6.75 10.71 1.41
C GLN A 72 -6.13 9.70 2.38
N LEU A 73 -6.70 9.54 3.57
CA LEU A 73 -6.27 8.54 4.54
C LEU A 73 -6.43 7.10 4.00
N ALA A 74 -7.40 6.86 3.13
CA ALA A 74 -7.58 5.58 2.46
C ALA A 74 -6.40 5.25 1.52
N VAL A 75 -5.92 6.24 0.75
CA VAL A 75 -4.72 6.10 -0.10
C VAL A 75 -3.49 5.77 0.74
N TYR A 76 -3.30 6.49 1.85
CA TYR A 76 -2.23 6.22 2.81
C TYR A 76 -2.30 4.78 3.35
N TYR A 77 -3.48 4.37 3.80
CA TYR A 77 -3.68 3.02 4.34
C TYR A 77 -3.43 1.94 3.28
N ALA A 78 -3.96 2.10 2.05
CA ALA A 78 -3.75 1.17 0.96
C ALA A 78 -2.26 1.00 0.63
N SER A 79 -1.52 2.11 0.61
CA SER A 79 -0.08 2.13 0.33
C SER A 79 0.72 1.39 1.41
N TYR A 80 0.53 1.73 2.70
CA TYR A 80 1.23 1.06 3.80
C TYR A 80 0.84 -0.42 3.92
N ARG A 81 -0.43 -0.75 3.66
CA ARG A 81 -0.88 -2.14 3.59
C ARG A 81 -0.14 -2.92 2.51
N HIS A 82 0.04 -2.34 1.33
CA HIS A 82 0.80 -2.98 0.26
C HIS A 82 2.26 -3.21 0.66
N LEU A 83 2.93 -2.17 1.16
CA LEU A 83 4.33 -2.26 1.59
C LEU A 83 4.53 -3.32 2.68
N ALA A 84 3.64 -3.36 3.68
CA ALA A 84 3.68 -4.38 4.72
C ALA A 84 3.48 -5.79 4.17
N LYS A 85 2.50 -6.00 3.27
CA LYS A 85 2.31 -7.29 2.60
C LYS A 85 3.56 -7.73 1.84
N MET A 86 4.21 -6.81 1.14
CA MET A 86 5.43 -7.10 0.41
C MET A 86 6.58 -7.45 1.36
N ALA A 87 6.75 -6.70 2.46
CA ALA A 87 7.76 -6.99 3.48
C ALA A 87 7.54 -8.37 4.12
N MET A 88 6.30 -8.69 4.50
CA MET A 88 5.93 -10.00 5.06
C MET A 88 6.19 -11.12 4.05
N ARG A 89 5.84 -10.95 2.77
CA ARG A 89 6.09 -11.96 1.73
C ARG A 89 7.58 -12.18 1.47
N ASN A 90 8.38 -11.12 1.54
CA ASN A 90 9.81 -11.19 1.26
C ASN A 90 10.65 -11.61 2.47
N SER A 91 10.07 -11.61 3.68
CA SER A 91 10.73 -12.07 4.91
C SER A 91 11.31 -13.48 4.79
N ALA A 92 10.60 -14.41 4.16
CA ALA A 92 11.04 -15.79 3.96
C ALA A 92 12.29 -15.89 3.05
N LYS A 93 12.48 -14.89 2.17
CA LYS A 93 13.65 -14.81 1.27
C LYS A 93 14.80 -14.00 1.85
N ALA A 94 14.55 -13.21 2.89
CA ALA A 94 15.54 -12.31 3.50
C ALA A 94 16.46 -13.00 4.51
N GLY A 95 16.12 -14.21 4.98
CA GLY A 95 16.94 -14.95 5.93
C GLY A 95 18.24 -15.50 5.31
N THR A 96 19.30 -14.71 5.34
CA THR A 96 20.68 -15.14 5.05
C THR A 96 21.39 -15.51 6.37
N GLY A 97 21.80 -16.76 6.53
CA GLY A 97 22.50 -17.24 7.74
C GLY A 97 22.19 -18.69 8.13
N SER A 98 22.62 -19.08 9.33
CA SER A 98 22.32 -20.37 9.97
C SER A 98 20.80 -20.62 10.08
N PHE A 99 20.39 -21.89 10.20
CA PHE A 99 18.97 -22.28 10.32
C PHE A 99 18.25 -21.50 11.43
N LEU A 100 18.91 -21.28 12.57
CA LEU A 100 18.34 -20.56 13.71
C LEU A 100 18.11 -19.07 13.42
N THR A 101 19.04 -18.40 12.74
CA THR A 101 18.87 -16.99 12.34
C THR A 101 17.83 -16.87 11.23
N ARG A 102 17.79 -17.78 10.26
CA ARG A 102 16.72 -17.81 9.24
C ARG A 102 15.33 -18.00 9.87
N ALA A 103 15.21 -18.86 10.87
CA ALA A 103 13.98 -19.06 11.62
C ALA A 103 13.60 -17.81 12.45
N GLY A 104 14.56 -17.21 13.15
CA GLY A 104 14.33 -16.00 13.94
C GLY A 104 13.92 -14.79 13.08
N THR A 105 14.67 -14.49 12.03
CA THR A 105 14.37 -13.37 11.10
C THR A 105 13.08 -13.62 10.32
N GLY A 106 12.83 -14.88 9.94
CA GLY A 106 11.61 -15.31 9.26
C GLY A 106 10.34 -15.16 10.09
N LEU A 107 10.45 -15.11 11.43
CA LEU A 107 9.31 -14.88 12.34
C LEU A 107 9.18 -13.41 12.77
N LEU A 108 10.29 -12.72 13.02
CA LEU A 108 10.28 -11.33 13.50
C LEU A 108 9.73 -10.35 12.45
N ILE A 109 10.09 -10.51 11.17
CA ILE A 109 9.67 -9.57 10.12
C ILE A 109 8.15 -9.67 9.87
N PRO A 110 7.54 -10.86 9.71
CA PRO A 110 6.09 -10.97 9.61
C PRO A 110 5.36 -10.43 10.82
N PHE A 111 5.88 -10.70 12.02
CA PHE A 111 5.28 -10.24 13.27
C PHE A 111 5.33 -8.72 13.40
N GLY A 112 6.48 -8.09 13.11
CA GLY A 112 6.62 -6.64 13.09
C GLY A 112 5.71 -5.98 12.04
N GLY A 113 5.65 -6.55 10.84
CA GLY A 113 4.74 -6.09 9.79
C GLY A 113 3.27 -6.16 10.21
N TRP A 114 2.87 -7.25 10.87
CA TRP A 114 1.52 -7.42 11.41
C TRP A 114 1.20 -6.41 12.52
N LEU A 115 2.10 -6.22 13.49
CA LEU A 115 1.92 -5.24 14.58
C LEU A 115 1.79 -3.82 14.05
N MET A 116 2.66 -3.44 13.10
CA MET A 116 2.60 -2.14 12.44
C MET A 116 1.25 -1.95 11.74
N LEU A 117 0.78 -2.94 10.98
CA LEU A 117 -0.53 -2.87 10.33
C LEU A 117 -1.65 -2.72 11.34
N LYS A 118 -1.63 -3.45 12.46
CA LYS A 118 -2.62 -3.29 13.52
C LYS A 118 -2.61 -1.88 14.13
N GLY A 119 -1.42 -1.29 14.31
CA GLY A 119 -1.27 0.10 14.75
C GLY A 119 -1.91 1.09 13.78
N ILE A 120 -1.58 0.97 12.48
CA ILE A 120 -2.12 1.82 11.43
C ILE A 120 -3.65 1.64 11.31
N GLU A 121 -4.15 0.40 11.28
CA GLU A 121 -5.59 0.12 11.22
C GLU A 121 -6.34 0.75 12.41
N ARG A 122 -5.76 0.69 13.61
CA ARG A 122 -6.34 1.31 14.80
C ARG A 122 -6.38 2.83 14.68
N MET A 123 -5.30 3.44 14.20
CA MET A 123 -5.24 4.90 13.96
C MET A 123 -6.28 5.33 12.91
N CYS A 124 -6.34 4.63 11.77
CA CYS A 124 -7.30 4.90 10.72
C CYS A 124 -8.75 4.77 11.19
N ARG A 125 -9.07 3.73 11.98
CA ARG A 125 -10.40 3.55 12.56
C ARG A 125 -10.76 4.68 13.54
N LYS A 126 -9.80 5.15 14.36
CA LYS A 126 -10.00 6.32 15.23
C LYS A 126 -10.31 7.60 14.46
N MET A 127 -9.73 7.75 13.27
CA MET A 127 -10.01 8.85 12.34
C MET A 127 -11.29 8.64 11.50
N GLY A 128 -12.04 7.56 11.76
CA GLY A 128 -13.33 7.29 11.12
C GLY A 128 -13.24 6.70 9.71
N LEU A 129 -12.10 6.13 9.32
CA LEU A 129 -11.96 5.37 8.07
C LEU A 129 -12.47 3.94 8.22
N ASP A 130 -13.32 3.50 7.29
CA ASP A 130 -13.67 2.10 7.14
C ASP A 130 -12.54 1.34 6.41
N VAL A 131 -11.66 0.77 7.21
CA VAL A 131 -10.51 -0.02 6.77
C VAL A 131 -10.93 -1.23 5.91
N GLU A 132 -12.08 -1.85 6.20
CA GLU A 132 -12.53 -3.03 5.46
C GLU A 132 -13.04 -2.65 4.06
N LYS A 133 -13.68 -1.48 3.93
CA LYS A 133 -13.99 -0.89 2.62
C LYS A 133 -12.72 -0.74 1.80
N VAL A 134 -11.67 -0.13 2.35
CA VAL A 134 -10.38 0.07 1.63
C VAL A 134 -9.76 -1.26 1.20
N LYS A 135 -9.83 -2.30 2.04
CA LYS A 135 -9.25 -3.61 1.72
C LYS A 135 -9.91 -4.30 0.52
N ARG A 136 -11.21 -4.05 0.30
CA ARG A 136 -12.06 -4.73 -0.69
C ARG A 136 -12.29 -3.92 -1.96
N HIS A 137 -12.11 -2.60 -1.88
CA HIS A 137 -12.31 -1.68 -2.99
C HIS A 137 -11.47 -2.08 -4.22
N GLY A 138 -12.10 -2.17 -5.39
CA GLY A 138 -11.44 -2.56 -6.65
C GLY A 138 -11.08 -4.05 -6.81
N ILE A 139 -11.25 -4.90 -5.79
CA ILE A 139 -10.83 -6.33 -5.85
C ILE A 139 -12.01 -7.27 -6.18
N ALA A 140 -13.24 -6.89 -5.84
CA ALA A 140 -14.41 -7.78 -5.95
C ALA A 140 -14.84 -8.08 -7.41
N LEU A 141 -14.47 -7.25 -8.38
CA LEU A 141 -14.88 -7.39 -9.78
C LEU A 141 -14.12 -8.49 -10.54
N GLU A 142 -12.96 -8.96 -10.07
CA GLU A 142 -12.13 -9.92 -10.81
C GLU A 142 -12.49 -11.40 -10.58
N ARG A 143 -13.27 -11.75 -9.56
CA ARG A 143 -13.71 -13.15 -9.37
C ARG A 143 -14.71 -13.63 -10.44
N GLY A 144 -15.28 -12.72 -11.23
CA GLY A 144 -16.15 -13.02 -12.37
C GLY A 144 -15.50 -12.97 -13.76
N SER A 145 -14.30 -12.36 -13.90
CA SER A 145 -13.68 -12.11 -15.22
C SER A 145 -12.35 -12.84 -15.44
N ARG A 146 -12.13 -13.98 -14.78
CA ARG A 146 -11.04 -14.92 -15.11
C ARG A 146 -11.37 -15.76 -16.36
N SER A 147 -11.65 -15.09 -17.48
CA SER A 147 -11.56 -15.69 -18.81
C SER A 147 -11.45 -14.55 -19.83
N MET A 148 -10.22 -14.10 -20.08
CA MET A 148 -9.75 -13.59 -21.38
C MET A 148 -8.39 -12.92 -21.17
N VAL A 149 -7.33 -13.73 -21.25
CA VAL A 149 -6.09 -13.24 -21.83
C VAL A 149 -5.83 -14.15 -23.02
N PRO A 150 -5.94 -13.67 -24.27
CA PRO A 150 -5.55 -14.45 -25.42
C PRO A 150 -4.04 -14.63 -25.40
N SER A 151 -3.58 -15.87 -25.48
CA SER A 151 -2.19 -16.19 -25.77
C SER A 151 -1.84 -15.67 -27.17
N ARG A 152 -0.95 -14.69 -27.26
CA ARG A 152 -0.08 -14.30 -28.41
C ARG A 152 0.81 -13.19 -27.84
N ILE A 153 2.13 -13.21 -28.00
CA ILE A 153 2.95 -13.46 -29.20
C ILE A 153 4.12 -14.40 -28.85
#